data_AF-A0A2U1F9X4-F1
#
_entry.id   AF-A0A2U1F9X4-F1
#
_cell.length_a   1.000
_cell.length_b   1.000
_cell.length_c   1.000
_cell.angle_alpha   90.00
_cell.angle_beta   90.00
_cell.angle_gamma   90.00
#
_symmetry.space_group_name_H-M   'P 1'
#
loop_
_entity.id
_entity.type
_entity.pdbx_description
1 polymer ?
#
loop_
_entity_poly.entity_id
_entity_poly.type
_entity_poly.pdbx_seq_one_letter_code
_entity_poly.pdbx_strand_id
1 'polypeptide(L)'
;MRRDGTPPRARTGRARRVLGLAAAAVVVAVTTSGCSVDEVLRFGWPVGVTPEAEQMRTLWTGAAIAALVVGAIVWGLTAWTVAFHRKKAGASDLPRQFQYNLPLELVLTVIPLIIVAVLFYFTVVVQNVVDRAPTGNELRVDITGFQWNWEFTYPETIAPNGLPASVVGTTSSVPILVLPTDRPIQFTQESKDVIHSFWVPEFLFKRDVFPYPEQNDQKNSWIIERIERPGAFVGRCAEYCGAYHSMMNFEVRALPPNLFDQFLGLRQQVNPVTGQPYTTNEALGAMNCGELCNPESITTYVYNPDPTAQQAIR
;
A
#
# COMPACT_ATOMS: atom_id res chain seq x y z
N MET A 1 -57.74 57.08 -27.25
CA MET A 1 -56.58 57.07 -26.34
C MET A 1 -56.63 55.83 -25.46
N ARG A 2 -55.83 54.81 -25.74
CA ARG A 2 -55.33 53.82 -24.77
C ARG A 2 -54.04 53.24 -25.36
N ARG A 3 -52.92 53.54 -24.71
CA ARG A 3 -51.57 53.04 -25.04
C ARG A 3 -51.39 51.75 -24.26
N ASP A 4 -51.28 50.62 -24.95
CA ASP A 4 -50.82 49.37 -24.35
C ASP A 4 -49.34 49.19 -24.69
N GLY A 5 -48.48 49.48 -23.70
CA GLY A 5 -47.05 49.23 -23.75
C GLY A 5 -46.72 47.90 -23.10
N THR A 6 -46.27 46.92 -23.88
CA THR A 6 -45.71 45.66 -23.39
C THR A 6 -44.29 45.91 -22.85
N PRO A 7 -43.95 45.50 -21.60
CA PRO A 7 -42.60 45.68 -21.09
C PRO A 7 -41.64 44.66 -21.72
N PRO A 8 -40.36 45.03 -21.98
CA PRO A 8 -39.38 44.10 -22.51
C PRO A 8 -39.01 43.05 -21.45
N ARG A 9 -39.19 41.76 -21.78
CA ARG A 9 -38.73 40.63 -20.95
C ARG A 9 -37.22 40.73 -20.70
N ALA A 10 -36.84 40.73 -19.42
CA ALA A 10 -35.48 40.90 -18.93
C ALA A 10 -34.49 39.84 -19.48
N ARG A 11 -33.67 40.21 -20.47
CA ARG A 11 -32.52 39.41 -20.96
C ARG A 11 -31.37 39.30 -19.93
N THR A 12 -31.43 40.06 -18.85
CA THR A 12 -30.35 40.22 -17.86
C THR A 12 -30.16 39.01 -16.92
N GLY A 13 -31.23 38.25 -16.63
CA GLY A 13 -31.16 37.09 -15.73
C GLY A 13 -30.43 35.88 -16.32
N ARG A 14 -30.50 35.70 -17.65
CA ARG A 14 -29.85 34.57 -18.34
C ARG A 14 -28.34 34.78 -18.46
N ALA A 15 -27.90 36.00 -18.72
CA ALA A 15 -26.48 36.37 -18.77
C ALA A 15 -25.79 36.19 -17.42
N ARG A 16 -26.42 36.62 -16.31
CA ARG A 16 -25.89 36.43 -14.95
C ARG A 16 -25.78 34.95 -14.54
N ARG A 17 -26.73 34.11 -14.95
CA ARG A 17 -26.66 32.65 -14.69
C ARG A 17 -25.55 31.98 -15.50
N VAL A 18 -25.36 32.37 -16.76
CA VAL A 18 -24.26 31.84 -17.60
C VAL A 18 -22.91 32.30 -17.06
N LEU A 19 -22.77 33.56 -16.64
CA LEU A 19 -21.54 34.06 -16.00
C LEU A 19 -21.26 33.34 -14.67
N GLY A 20 -22.29 33.10 -13.85
CA GLY A 20 -22.15 32.36 -12.59
C GLY A 20 -21.73 30.90 -12.79
N LEU A 21 -22.29 30.22 -13.80
CA LEU A 21 -21.90 28.86 -14.18
C LEU A 21 -20.48 28.81 -14.76
N ALA A 22 -20.10 29.80 -15.57
CA ALA A 22 -18.75 29.90 -16.11
C ALA A 22 -17.72 30.17 -14.99
N ALA A 23 -18.02 31.07 -14.06
CA ALA A 23 -17.17 31.34 -12.91
C ALA A 23 -17.03 30.10 -12.00
N ALA A 24 -18.13 29.37 -11.75
CA ALA A 24 -18.08 28.12 -11.00
C ALA A 24 -17.26 27.03 -11.73
N ALA A 25 -17.39 26.91 -13.06
CA ALA A 25 -16.61 25.97 -13.85
C ALA A 25 -15.11 26.31 -13.85
N VAL A 26 -14.76 27.60 -13.89
CA VAL A 26 -13.37 28.07 -13.78
C VAL A 26 -12.81 27.80 -12.38
N VAL A 27 -13.58 28.07 -11.32
CA VAL A 27 -13.17 27.76 -9.94
C VAL A 27 -12.96 26.26 -9.76
N VAL A 28 -13.89 25.43 -10.26
CA VAL A 28 -13.74 23.97 -10.25
C VAL A 28 -12.48 23.56 -11.00
N ALA A 29 -12.28 24.01 -12.24
CA ALA A 29 -11.11 23.66 -13.05
C ALA A 29 -9.77 24.10 -12.42
N VAL A 30 -9.73 25.25 -11.75
CA VAL A 30 -8.53 25.75 -11.03
C VAL A 30 -8.31 24.97 -9.73
N THR A 31 -9.38 24.55 -9.04
CA THR A 31 -9.26 23.75 -7.80
C THR A 31 -8.95 22.28 -8.07
N THR A 32 -9.29 21.74 -9.25
CA THR A 32 -9.07 20.34 -9.62
C THR A 32 -7.81 20.10 -10.44
N SER A 33 -7.07 21.15 -10.85
CA SER A 33 -5.85 21.02 -11.66
C SER A 33 -4.63 20.44 -10.91
N GLY A 34 -4.74 20.23 -9.59
CA GLY A 34 -3.67 19.65 -8.77
C GLY A 34 -3.67 18.11 -8.70
N CYS A 35 -4.76 17.46 -9.12
CA CYS A 35 -4.87 16.01 -9.05
C CYS A 35 -4.54 15.38 -10.40
N SER A 36 -3.45 14.62 -10.49
CA SER A 36 -3.28 13.73 -11.64
C SER A 36 -4.38 12.66 -11.62
N VAL A 37 -4.89 12.28 -12.79
CA VAL A 37 -5.92 11.24 -12.90
C VAL A 37 -5.44 9.93 -12.25
N ASP A 38 -4.15 9.65 -12.36
CA ASP A 38 -3.52 8.48 -11.74
C ASP A 38 -3.57 8.52 -10.20
N GLU A 39 -3.35 9.70 -9.60
CA GLU A 39 -3.42 9.90 -8.15
C GLU A 39 -4.82 9.73 -7.56
N VAL A 40 -5.85 10.12 -8.32
CA VAL A 40 -7.24 9.91 -7.89
C VAL A 40 -7.62 8.44 -8.03
N LEU A 41 -7.24 7.81 -9.15
CA LEU A 41 -7.63 6.45 -9.47
C LEU A 41 -6.86 5.37 -8.69
N ARG A 42 -5.76 5.71 -7.99
CA ARG A 42 -5.15 4.79 -7.01
C ARG A 42 -5.97 4.62 -5.72
N PHE A 43 -7.03 5.41 -5.50
CA PHE A 43 -7.90 5.34 -4.33
C PHE A 43 -7.15 5.31 -2.99
N GLY A 44 -6.12 6.15 -2.85
CA GLY A 44 -5.34 6.28 -1.61
C GLY A 44 -4.24 5.21 -1.39
N TRP A 45 -4.00 4.33 -2.36
CA TRP A 45 -2.85 3.41 -2.31
C TRP A 45 -1.52 4.17 -2.41
N PRO A 46 -0.44 3.74 -1.74
CA PRO A 46 0.87 4.34 -1.94
C PRO A 46 1.40 4.04 -3.34
N VAL A 47 2.36 4.84 -3.79
CA VAL A 47 3.07 4.62 -5.05
C VAL A 47 4.01 3.43 -4.87
N GLY A 48 3.80 2.38 -5.67
CA GLY A 48 4.62 1.18 -5.67
C GLY A 48 6.10 1.50 -5.95
N VAL A 49 7.01 0.76 -5.34
CA VAL A 49 8.47 0.89 -5.56
C VAL A 49 9.11 -0.38 -6.09
N THR A 50 8.30 -1.37 -6.46
CA THR A 50 8.71 -2.61 -7.11
C THR A 50 7.82 -2.85 -8.35
N PRO A 51 8.31 -3.58 -9.36
CA PRO A 51 7.48 -3.94 -10.52
C PRO A 51 6.24 -4.76 -10.13
N GLU A 52 6.35 -5.60 -9.11
CA GLU A 52 5.23 -6.35 -8.53
C GLU A 52 4.17 -5.41 -7.96
N ALA A 53 4.58 -4.35 -7.26
CA ALA A 53 3.68 -3.35 -6.70
C ALA A 53 2.88 -2.62 -7.79
N GLU A 54 3.52 -2.25 -8.90
CA GLU A 54 2.85 -1.61 -10.03
C GLU A 54 1.75 -2.50 -10.64
N GLN A 55 2.00 -3.80 -10.78
CA GLN A 55 1.00 -4.75 -11.30
C GLN A 55 -0.20 -4.89 -10.36
N MET A 56 0.04 -5.02 -9.05
CA MET A 56 -1.03 -5.07 -8.06
C MET A 56 -1.84 -3.77 -8.03
N ARG A 57 -1.18 -2.61 -8.10
CA ARG A 57 -1.84 -1.30 -8.16
C ARG A 57 -2.72 -1.14 -9.39
N THR A 58 -2.25 -1.62 -10.54
CA THR A 58 -3.00 -1.60 -11.80
C THR A 58 -4.23 -2.49 -11.73
N LEU A 59 -4.11 -3.71 -11.19
CA LEU A 59 -5.24 -4.59 -10.94
C LEU A 59 -6.25 -3.96 -9.99
N TRP A 60 -5.79 -3.39 -8.86
CA TRP A 60 -6.63 -2.68 -7.90
C TRP A 60 -7.43 -1.56 -8.56
N THR A 61 -6.77 -0.73 -9.36
CA THR A 61 -7.41 0.40 -10.04
C THR A 61 -8.51 -0.09 -10.99
N GLY A 62 -8.22 -1.12 -11.79
CA GLY A 62 -9.22 -1.74 -12.67
C GLY A 62 -10.41 -2.34 -11.92
N ALA A 63 -10.13 -3.08 -10.84
CA ALA A 63 -11.16 -3.69 -9.99
C ALA A 63 -12.03 -2.64 -9.29
N ALA A 64 -11.43 -1.57 -8.77
CA ALA A 64 -12.13 -0.48 -8.12
C ALA A 64 -13.03 0.30 -9.10
N ILE A 65 -12.56 0.57 -10.32
CA ILE A 65 -13.38 1.17 -11.38
C ILE A 65 -14.57 0.25 -11.72
N ALA A 66 -14.33 -1.04 -11.91
CA ALA A 66 -15.41 -2.00 -12.18
C ALA A 66 -16.44 -2.04 -11.04
N ALA A 67 -15.99 -2.04 -9.79
CA ALA A 67 -16.84 -1.98 -8.61
C ALA A 67 -17.65 -0.67 -8.54
N LEU A 68 -17.06 0.46 -8.90
CA LEU A 68 -17.76 1.76 -8.95
C LEU A 68 -18.81 1.80 -10.05
N VAL A 69 -18.57 1.20 -11.23
CA VAL A 69 -19.59 1.10 -12.28
C VAL A 69 -20.78 0.28 -11.80
N VAL A 70 -20.55 -0.89 -11.20
CA VAL A 70 -21.61 -1.73 -10.63
C VAL A 70 -22.34 -0.98 -9.50
N GLY A 71 -21.59 -0.36 -8.58
CA GLY A 71 -22.12 0.43 -7.48
C GLY A 71 -23.01 1.58 -7.96
N ALA A 72 -22.58 2.33 -8.97
CA ALA A 72 -23.35 3.41 -9.57
C ALA A 72 -24.67 2.93 -10.19
N ILE A 73 -24.67 1.77 -10.86
CA ILE A 73 -25.88 1.14 -11.39
C ILE A 73 -26.84 0.80 -10.24
N VAL A 74 -26.36 0.11 -9.21
CA VAL A 74 -27.18 -0.32 -8.06
C VAL A 74 -27.72 0.88 -7.28
N TRP A 75 -26.89 1.88 -7.01
CA TRP A 75 -27.31 3.13 -6.36
C TRP A 75 -28.32 3.89 -7.21
N GLY A 76 -28.11 3.96 -8.52
CA GLY A 76 -29.04 4.59 -9.45
C GLY A 76 -30.41 3.91 -9.46
N LEU A 77 -30.45 2.57 -9.55
CA LEU A 77 -31.68 1.78 -9.48
C LEU A 77 -32.38 1.92 -8.11
N THR A 78 -31.61 1.97 -7.03
CA THR A 78 -32.14 2.17 -5.67
C THR A 78 -32.75 3.56 -5.53
N ALA A 79 -32.03 4.60 -5.93
CA ALA A 79 -32.52 5.98 -5.91
C ALA A 79 -33.76 6.14 -6.81
N TRP A 80 -33.77 5.48 -7.97
CA TRP A 80 -34.91 5.46 -8.88
C TRP A 80 -36.15 4.87 -8.20
N THR A 81 -36.01 3.70 -7.57
CA THR A 81 -37.16 3.05 -6.91
C THR A 81 -37.70 3.88 -5.75
N VAL A 82 -36.81 4.48 -4.94
CA VAL A 82 -37.20 5.38 -3.84
C VAL A 82 -37.89 6.65 -4.35
N ALA A 83 -37.44 7.23 -5.46
CA ALA A 83 -38.00 8.48 -5.97
C ALA A 83 -39.32 8.29 -6.72
N PHE A 84 -39.41 7.29 -7.60
CA PHE A 84 -40.53 7.15 -8.54
C PHE A 84 -41.64 6.20 -8.06
N HIS A 85 -41.33 5.26 -7.17
CA HIS A 85 -42.31 4.30 -6.65
C HIS A 85 -42.75 4.60 -5.21
N ARG A 86 -42.42 5.79 -4.69
CA ARG A 86 -42.91 6.26 -3.39
C ARG A 86 -44.43 6.45 -3.41
N LYS A 87 -45.11 5.90 -2.40
CA LYS A 87 -46.55 6.08 -2.20
C LYS A 87 -46.91 7.57 -2.06
N LYS A 88 -47.86 8.04 -2.87
CA LYS A 88 -48.41 9.39 -2.77
C LYS A 88 -49.49 9.44 -1.68
N ALA A 89 -49.62 10.59 -1.01
CA ALA A 89 -50.66 10.80 -0.02
C ALA A 89 -52.05 10.65 -0.66
N GLY A 90 -52.92 9.84 -0.05
CA GLY A 90 -54.27 9.57 -0.55
C GLY A 90 -54.39 8.45 -1.59
N ALA A 91 -53.29 7.81 -2.02
CA ALA A 91 -53.36 6.66 -2.92
C ALA A 91 -53.78 5.38 -2.17
N SER A 92 -54.88 4.76 -2.60
CA SER A 92 -55.44 3.51 -2.06
C SER A 92 -55.09 2.27 -2.89
N ASP A 93 -54.55 2.44 -4.08
CA ASP A 93 -54.30 1.35 -5.01
C ASP A 93 -53.09 0.50 -4.59
N LEU A 94 -53.20 -0.81 -4.76
CA LEU A 94 -52.10 -1.75 -4.57
C LEU A 94 -51.13 -1.68 -5.76
N PRO A 95 -49.81 -1.88 -5.55
CA PRO A 95 -48.85 -1.93 -6.64
C PRO A 95 -49.09 -3.15 -7.54
N ARG A 96 -48.55 -3.12 -8.77
CA ARG A 96 -48.58 -4.29 -9.67
C ARG A 96 -47.89 -5.47 -9.00
N GLN A 97 -48.61 -6.59 -8.86
CA GLN A 97 -48.09 -7.82 -8.30
C GLN A 97 -47.56 -8.71 -9.42
N PHE A 98 -46.24 -8.87 -9.48
CA PHE A 98 -45.57 -9.83 -10.36
C PHE A 98 -44.58 -10.63 -9.50
N GLN A 99 -44.42 -11.92 -9.80
CA GLN A 99 -43.60 -12.84 -8.99
C GLN A 99 -42.38 -13.37 -9.74
N TYR A 100 -42.49 -13.60 -11.05
CA TYR A 100 -41.46 -14.29 -11.82
C TYR A 100 -41.04 -13.48 -13.05
N ASN A 101 -39.73 -13.39 -13.29
CA ASN A 101 -39.18 -12.83 -14.51
C ASN A 101 -37.90 -13.59 -14.90
N LEU A 102 -38.08 -14.81 -15.40
CA LEU A 102 -36.99 -15.71 -15.78
C LEU A 102 -35.94 -15.06 -16.71
N PRO A 103 -36.31 -14.30 -17.76
CA PRO A 103 -35.32 -13.63 -18.59
C PRO A 103 -34.44 -12.64 -17.82
N LEU A 104 -35.03 -11.86 -16.90
CA LEU A 104 -34.29 -10.92 -16.07
C LEU A 104 -33.39 -11.65 -15.05
N GLU A 105 -33.90 -12.69 -14.41
CA GLU A 105 -33.15 -13.51 -13.46
C GLU A 105 -31.93 -14.17 -14.12
N LEU A 106 -32.06 -14.63 -15.37
CA LEU A 106 -30.95 -15.17 -16.14
C LEU A 106 -29.88 -14.11 -16.40
N VAL A 107 -30.28 -12.91 -16.83
CA VAL A 107 -29.36 -11.80 -17.10
C VAL A 107 -28.60 -11.38 -15.84
N LEU A 108 -29.31 -11.24 -14.71
CA LEU A 108 -28.72 -10.88 -13.41
C LEU A 108 -27.84 -11.98 -12.81
N THR A 109 -27.89 -13.19 -13.35
CA THR A 109 -27.01 -14.30 -12.93
C THR A 109 -25.77 -14.38 -13.82
N VAL A 110 -25.97 -14.36 -15.13
CA VAL A 110 -24.90 -14.54 -16.13
C VAL A 110 -23.95 -13.35 -16.15
N ILE A 111 -24.45 -12.11 -16.05
CA ILE A 111 -23.59 -10.92 -16.10
C ILE A 111 -22.60 -10.90 -14.91
N PRO A 112 -23.03 -11.01 -13.63
CA PRO A 112 -22.08 -11.05 -12.51
C PRO A 112 -21.10 -12.22 -12.60
N LEU A 113 -21.54 -13.38 -13.09
CA LEU A 113 -20.65 -14.53 -13.29
C LEU A 113 -19.52 -14.20 -14.27
N ILE A 114 -19.83 -13.55 -15.40
CA ILE A 114 -18.82 -13.12 -16.39
C ILE A 114 -17.88 -12.09 -15.78
N ILE A 115 -18.40 -11.10 -15.03
CA ILE A 115 -17.57 -10.09 -14.36
C ILE A 115 -16.56 -10.76 -13.41
N VAL A 116 -17.03 -11.69 -12.57
CA VAL A 116 -16.17 -12.44 -11.65
C VAL A 116 -15.15 -13.30 -12.40
N ALA A 117 -15.54 -13.97 -13.48
CA ALA A 117 -14.63 -14.80 -14.28
C ALA A 117 -13.49 -13.97 -14.91
N VAL A 118 -13.80 -12.78 -15.43
CA VAL A 118 -12.79 -11.85 -15.97
C VAL A 118 -11.86 -11.33 -14.87
N LEU A 119 -12.41 -10.90 -13.73
CA LEU A 119 -11.59 -10.46 -12.59
C LEU A 119 -10.69 -11.60 -12.08
N PHE A 120 -11.21 -12.81 -11.97
CA PHE A 120 -10.46 -13.99 -11.55
C PHE A 120 -9.26 -14.27 -12.48
N TYR A 121 -9.46 -14.19 -13.81
CA TYR A 121 -8.38 -14.36 -14.77
C TYR A 121 -7.23 -13.36 -14.51
N PHE A 122 -7.54 -12.07 -14.38
CA PHE A 122 -6.51 -11.06 -14.11
C PHE A 122 -5.86 -11.22 -12.73
N THR A 123 -6.62 -11.62 -11.72
CA THR A 123 -6.07 -11.95 -10.39
C THR A 123 -5.04 -13.06 -10.47
N VAL A 124 -5.33 -14.16 -11.16
CA VAL A 124 -4.39 -15.29 -11.30
C VAL A 124 -3.14 -14.88 -12.09
N VAL A 125 -3.29 -14.08 -13.15
CA VAL A 125 -2.14 -13.57 -13.93
C VAL A 125 -1.19 -12.76 -13.04
N VAL A 126 -1.72 -11.80 -12.27
CA VAL A 126 -0.91 -10.98 -11.37
C VAL A 126 -0.32 -11.82 -10.23
N GLN A 127 -1.11 -12.71 -9.64
CA GLN A 127 -0.64 -13.62 -8.58
C GLN A 127 0.57 -14.45 -9.04
N ASN A 128 0.55 -15.00 -10.25
CA ASN A 128 1.66 -15.80 -10.77
C ASN A 128 2.96 -14.99 -10.94
N VAL A 129 2.86 -13.68 -11.15
CA VAL A 129 4.03 -12.81 -11.21
C VAL A 129 4.55 -12.49 -9.80
N VAL A 130 3.66 -12.10 -8.90
CA VAL A 130 4.01 -11.71 -7.53
C VAL A 130 4.53 -12.90 -6.71
N ASP A 131 3.93 -14.09 -6.88
CA ASP A 131 4.29 -15.31 -6.15
C ASP A 131 5.30 -16.19 -6.89
N ARG A 132 6.08 -15.64 -7.81
CA ARG A 132 7.13 -16.40 -8.51
C ARG A 132 8.15 -17.01 -7.53
N ALA A 133 8.74 -18.13 -7.94
CA ALA A 133 9.73 -18.82 -7.12
C ALA A 133 11.12 -18.16 -7.25
N PRO A 134 11.96 -18.20 -6.19
CA PRO A 134 13.35 -17.79 -6.28
C PRO A 134 14.13 -18.58 -7.34
N THR A 135 15.06 -17.92 -8.02
CA THR A 135 15.91 -18.53 -9.07
C THR A 135 17.30 -18.92 -8.57
N GLY A 136 17.70 -18.43 -7.39
CA GLY A 136 18.98 -18.71 -6.74
C GLY A 136 20.08 -17.69 -7.01
N ASN A 137 19.79 -16.63 -7.77
CA ASN A 137 20.75 -15.55 -8.08
C ASN A 137 20.42 -14.24 -7.35
N GLU A 138 19.45 -14.27 -6.45
CA GLU A 138 18.96 -13.10 -5.70
C GLU A 138 19.77 -12.85 -4.43
N LEU A 139 19.83 -11.59 -3.98
CA LEU A 139 20.33 -11.28 -2.65
C LEU A 139 19.41 -11.91 -1.61
N ARG A 140 19.92 -12.86 -0.83
CA ARG A 140 19.14 -13.48 0.25
C ARG A 140 19.15 -12.62 1.51
N VAL A 141 17.96 -12.40 2.07
CA VAL A 141 17.73 -11.74 3.36
C VAL A 141 16.81 -12.62 4.19
N ASP A 142 17.29 -13.01 5.36
CA ASP A 142 16.49 -13.77 6.33
C ASP A 142 15.83 -12.77 7.29
N ILE A 143 14.51 -12.85 7.43
CA ILE A 143 13.67 -12.00 8.27
C ILE A 143 13.19 -12.83 9.44
N THR A 144 13.53 -12.42 10.65
CA THR A 144 13.07 -13.07 11.88
C THR A 144 12.15 -12.14 12.65
N GLY A 145 10.89 -12.55 12.83
CA GLY A 145 9.95 -11.87 13.72
C GLY A 145 10.06 -12.43 15.15
N PHE A 146 10.08 -11.55 16.15
CA PHE A 146 10.04 -11.94 17.56
C PHE A 146 9.33 -10.88 18.41
N GLN A 147 8.94 -11.20 19.63
CA GLN A 147 8.22 -10.31 20.53
C GLN A 147 9.20 -9.32 21.20
N TRP A 148 9.10 -8.00 20.97
CA TRP A 148 8.31 -7.31 19.93
C TRP A 148 9.23 -6.47 19.06
N ASN A 149 10.02 -7.13 18.22
CA ASN A 149 10.86 -6.49 17.23
C ASN A 149 11.25 -7.43 16.07
N TRP A 150 12.11 -6.94 15.18
CA TRP A 150 12.58 -7.65 13.99
C TRP A 150 14.08 -7.85 14.04
N GLU A 151 14.54 -8.98 13.50
CA GLU A 151 15.93 -9.20 13.13
C GLU A 151 16.02 -9.43 11.63
N PHE A 152 16.98 -8.77 10.98
CA PHE A 152 17.28 -8.96 9.57
C PHE A 152 18.71 -9.44 9.41
N THR A 153 18.89 -10.55 8.69
CA THR A 153 20.17 -11.22 8.55
C THR A 153 20.54 -11.35 7.08
N TYR A 154 21.80 -11.06 6.76
CA TYR A 154 22.40 -11.27 5.44
C TYR A 154 23.26 -12.53 5.49
N PRO A 155 22.71 -13.73 5.19
CA PRO A 155 23.37 -15.00 5.42
C PRO A 155 24.70 -15.18 4.65
N GLU A 156 24.86 -14.49 3.52
CA GLU A 156 26.06 -14.56 2.69
C GLU A 156 27.15 -13.55 3.10
N THR A 157 26.82 -12.59 3.97
CA THR A 157 27.76 -11.59 4.47
C THR A 157 28.23 -11.99 5.85
N ILE A 158 29.49 -12.39 5.99
CA ILE A 158 30.06 -12.80 7.28
C ILE A 158 30.73 -11.60 7.96
N ALA A 159 30.26 -11.26 9.15
CA ALA A 159 30.88 -10.24 9.98
C ALA A 159 32.19 -10.77 10.64
N PRO A 160 33.09 -9.91 11.14
CA PRO A 160 34.35 -10.33 11.75
C PRO A 160 34.24 -11.30 12.93
N ASN A 161 33.06 -11.41 13.56
CA ASN A 161 32.78 -12.37 14.62
C ASN A 161 32.50 -13.80 14.10
N GLY A 162 32.55 -14.03 12.78
CA GLY A 162 32.31 -15.33 12.15
C GLY A 162 30.83 -15.67 11.98
N LEU A 163 29.91 -14.77 12.36
CA LEU A 163 28.48 -14.94 12.19
C LEU A 163 27.99 -14.12 10.98
N PRO A 164 26.85 -14.49 10.37
CA PRO A 164 26.19 -13.64 9.40
C PRO A 164 25.93 -12.23 9.96
N ALA A 165 26.12 -11.23 9.12
CA ALA A 165 25.80 -9.85 9.47
C ALA A 165 24.29 -9.74 9.70
N SER A 166 23.89 -9.33 10.91
CA SER A 166 22.48 -9.07 11.22
C SER A 166 22.26 -7.74 11.93
N VAL A 167 21.04 -7.23 11.82
CA VAL A 167 20.55 -6.07 12.57
C VAL A 167 19.36 -6.53 13.41
N VAL A 168 19.46 -6.31 14.72
CA VAL A 168 18.42 -6.67 15.68
C VAL A 168 17.82 -5.37 16.19
N GLY A 169 16.51 -5.24 16.08
CA GLY A 169 15.79 -4.12 16.65
C GLY A 169 15.74 -4.20 18.17
N THR A 170 15.82 -3.04 18.84
CA THR A 170 15.72 -2.94 20.30
C THR A 170 14.61 -1.97 20.68
N THR A 171 14.32 -1.88 21.98
CA THR A 171 13.39 -0.87 22.51
C THR A 171 13.91 0.56 22.40
N SER A 172 15.17 0.76 22.04
CA SER A 172 15.83 2.06 21.88
C SER A 172 16.27 2.36 20.45
N SER A 173 16.14 1.40 19.53
CA SER A 173 16.54 1.54 18.13
C SER A 173 15.61 0.76 17.21
N VAL A 174 15.03 1.46 16.23
CA VAL A 174 14.31 0.83 15.12
C VAL A 174 15.31 0.06 14.26
N PRO A 175 15.05 -1.21 13.89
CA PRO A 175 15.91 -1.94 12.96
C PRO A 175 15.75 -1.41 11.53
N ILE A 176 16.88 -1.14 10.88
CA ILE A 176 16.94 -0.66 9.50
C ILE A 176 17.41 -1.82 8.60
N LEU A 177 16.53 -2.34 7.76
CA LEU A 177 16.84 -3.29 6.70
C LEU A 177 17.37 -2.52 5.48
N VAL A 178 18.65 -2.66 5.17
CA VAL A 178 19.28 -1.98 4.03
C VAL A 178 19.22 -2.90 2.81
N LEU A 179 18.68 -2.43 1.69
CA LEU A 179 18.52 -3.21 0.47
C LEU A 179 19.08 -2.46 -0.74
N PRO A 180 19.60 -3.15 -1.76
CA PRO A 180 20.00 -2.52 -3.01
C PRO A 180 18.77 -2.17 -3.86
N THR A 181 18.83 -1.05 -4.59
CA THR A 181 17.98 -0.85 -5.76
C THR A 181 18.48 -1.72 -6.92
N ASP A 182 17.63 -1.93 -7.92
CA ASP A 182 18.01 -2.55 -9.21
C ASP A 182 18.65 -3.95 -9.11
N ARG A 183 18.38 -4.70 -8.04
CA ARG A 183 18.80 -6.09 -7.86
C ARG A 183 17.65 -6.93 -7.32
N PRO A 184 17.54 -8.20 -7.74
CA PRO A 184 16.52 -9.09 -7.21
C PRO A 184 16.88 -9.52 -5.78
N ILE A 185 15.87 -9.58 -4.93
CA ILE A 185 16.02 -9.85 -3.50
C ILE A 185 15.07 -10.98 -3.12
N GLN A 186 15.61 -11.99 -2.45
CA GLN A 186 14.85 -13.08 -1.87
C GLN A 186 14.73 -12.86 -0.36
N PHE A 187 13.50 -12.86 0.13
CA PHE A 187 13.21 -12.86 1.55
C PHE A 187 12.86 -14.27 2.00
N THR A 188 13.47 -14.73 3.07
CA THR A 188 13.06 -15.95 3.78
C THR A 188 12.65 -15.56 5.19
N GLN A 189 11.48 -16.01 5.64
CA GLN A 189 10.89 -15.48 6.87
C GLN A 189 10.59 -16.59 7.89
N GLU A 190 10.82 -16.30 9.17
CA GLU A 190 10.46 -17.20 10.27
C GLU A 190 10.11 -16.36 11.50
N SER A 191 9.16 -16.83 12.31
CA SER A 191 8.93 -16.27 13.64
C SER A 191 9.51 -17.16 14.73
N LYS A 192 10.06 -16.54 15.79
CA LYS A 192 10.51 -17.27 16.99
C LYS A 192 9.40 -17.51 18.02
N ASP A 193 8.23 -16.90 17.86
CA ASP A 193 7.16 -16.94 18.86
C ASP A 193 5.75 -17.03 18.27
N VAL A 194 5.12 -15.90 17.94
CA VAL A 194 3.75 -15.78 17.45
C VAL A 194 3.76 -15.39 15.97
N ILE A 195 2.61 -15.45 15.32
CA ILE A 195 2.52 -15.01 13.92
C ILE A 195 2.70 -13.49 13.88
N HIS A 196 3.56 -13.03 12.97
CA HIS A 196 3.71 -11.62 12.60
C HIS A 196 3.38 -11.46 11.11
N SER A 197 3.50 -10.26 10.56
CA SER A 197 3.42 -10.08 9.11
C SER A 197 4.35 -8.98 8.66
N PHE A 198 5.27 -9.33 7.75
CA PHE A 198 6.19 -8.37 7.17
C PHE A 198 5.47 -7.61 6.07
N TRP A 199 5.27 -6.31 6.30
CA TRP A 199 4.59 -5.45 5.36
C TRP A 199 5.31 -4.12 5.19
N VAL A 200 5.77 -3.85 3.98
CA VAL A 200 6.22 -2.54 3.54
C VAL A 200 5.10 -1.99 2.65
N PRO A 201 4.37 -0.93 3.06
CA PRO A 201 3.23 -0.43 2.30
C PRO A 201 3.59 -0.12 0.85
N GLU A 202 4.75 0.47 0.55
CA GLU A 202 5.19 0.78 -0.80
C GLU A 202 5.52 -0.45 -1.66
N PHE A 203 5.70 -1.64 -1.07
CA PHE A 203 5.81 -2.88 -1.82
C PHE A 203 4.44 -3.43 -2.24
N LEU A 204 3.35 -2.90 -1.66
CA LEU A 204 1.97 -3.32 -1.89
C LEU A 204 1.73 -4.83 -1.69
N PHE A 205 2.65 -5.51 -1.02
CA PHE A 205 2.64 -6.93 -0.72
C PHE A 205 2.97 -7.14 0.75
N LYS A 206 2.28 -8.09 1.38
CA LYS A 206 2.61 -8.59 2.71
C LYS A 206 2.70 -10.09 2.67
N ARG A 207 3.55 -10.65 3.53
CA ARG A 207 3.58 -12.08 3.79
C ARG A 207 3.69 -12.31 5.28
N ASP A 208 2.78 -13.12 5.79
CA ASP A 208 2.73 -13.44 7.21
C ASP A 208 3.93 -14.33 7.57
N VAL A 209 4.49 -14.10 8.76
CA VAL A 209 5.71 -14.69 9.27
C VAL A 209 5.32 -15.67 10.36
N PHE A 210 5.30 -16.96 10.01
CA PHE A 210 4.84 -18.03 10.88
C PHE A 210 5.99 -18.64 11.70
N PRO A 211 5.71 -19.09 12.94
CA PRO A 211 6.56 -20.05 13.63
C PRO A 211 6.55 -21.37 12.88
N TYR A 212 7.68 -22.06 12.78
CA TYR A 212 7.81 -23.37 12.12
C TYR A 212 7.11 -23.45 10.75
N PRO A 213 7.43 -22.56 9.80
CA PRO A 213 6.66 -22.41 8.56
C PRO A 213 6.58 -23.71 7.75
N GLU A 214 7.64 -24.51 7.74
CA GLU A 214 7.68 -25.81 7.04
C GLU A 214 6.67 -26.82 7.61
N GLN A 215 6.47 -26.82 8.94
CA GLN A 215 5.53 -27.74 9.60
C GLN A 215 4.07 -27.31 9.39
N ASN A 216 3.86 -26.03 9.06
CA ASN A 216 2.55 -25.43 8.83
C ASN A 216 2.21 -25.30 7.33
N ASP A 217 2.97 -25.95 6.44
CA ASP A 217 2.85 -25.86 4.98
C ASP A 217 2.85 -24.41 4.46
N GLN A 218 3.60 -23.53 5.12
CA GLN A 218 3.67 -22.11 4.76
C GLN A 218 4.81 -21.86 3.76
N LYS A 219 4.48 -21.17 2.67
CA LYS A 219 5.49 -20.60 1.77
C LYS A 219 6.08 -19.35 2.43
N ASN A 220 7.23 -19.53 3.07
CA ASN A 220 7.93 -18.49 3.82
C ASN A 220 9.03 -17.77 3.03
N SER A 221 9.28 -18.19 1.78
CA SER A 221 10.20 -17.52 0.86
C SER A 221 9.46 -16.89 -0.32
N TRP A 222 9.90 -15.70 -0.71
CA TRP A 222 9.35 -14.92 -1.82
C TRP A 222 10.41 -13.94 -2.33
N ILE A 223 10.19 -13.37 -3.52
CA ILE A 223 11.15 -12.48 -4.17
C ILE A 223 10.50 -11.18 -4.63
N ILE A 224 11.31 -10.15 -4.76
CA ILE A 224 11.01 -8.94 -5.54
C ILE A 224 12.07 -8.78 -6.62
N GLU A 225 11.68 -8.24 -7.78
CA GLU A 225 12.62 -8.08 -8.91
C GLU A 225 13.72 -7.08 -8.62
N ARG A 226 13.32 -5.97 -8.01
CA ARG A 226 14.14 -4.84 -7.65
C ARG A 226 13.30 -3.84 -6.89
N ILE A 227 13.98 -2.99 -6.12
CA ILE A 227 13.44 -1.72 -5.69
C ILE A 227 13.85 -0.68 -6.75
N GLU A 228 12.87 0.03 -7.31
CA GLU A 228 13.06 0.88 -8.51
C GLU A 228 13.68 2.24 -8.19
N ARG A 229 13.63 2.67 -6.93
CA ARG A 229 14.19 3.96 -6.51
C ARG A 229 14.81 3.91 -5.13
N PRO A 230 15.91 4.65 -4.92
CA PRO A 230 16.46 4.86 -3.59
C PRO A 230 15.46 5.57 -2.68
N GLY A 231 15.57 5.33 -1.38
CA GLY A 231 14.70 5.95 -0.39
C GLY A 231 14.69 5.22 0.93
N ALA A 232 13.89 5.73 1.85
CA ALA A 232 13.51 5.03 3.07
C ALA A 232 12.01 4.76 3.03
N PHE A 233 11.61 3.55 3.41
CA PHE A 233 10.24 3.07 3.40
C PHE A 233 9.89 2.48 4.76
N VAL A 234 8.73 2.84 5.29
CA VAL A 234 8.29 2.32 6.58
C VAL A 234 7.91 0.84 6.44
N GLY A 235 8.36 0.03 7.38
CA GLY A 235 7.91 -1.33 7.57
C GLY A 235 6.98 -1.41 8.78
N ARG A 236 5.93 -2.22 8.68
CA ARG A 236 4.95 -2.43 9.74
C ARG A 236 4.70 -3.91 9.96
N CYS A 237 4.41 -4.28 11.20
CA CYS A 237 3.79 -5.55 11.50
C CYS A 237 2.29 -5.50 11.15
N ALA A 238 1.82 -6.44 10.32
CA ALA A 238 0.44 -6.46 9.81
C ALA A 238 -0.39 -7.69 10.24
N GLU A 239 0.06 -8.41 11.28
CA GLU A 239 -0.69 -9.49 11.93
C GLU A 239 -0.59 -9.31 13.45
N TYR A 240 -1.70 -9.49 14.17
CA TYR A 240 -1.77 -9.11 15.57
C TYR A 240 -0.89 -10.02 16.44
N CYS A 241 0.17 -9.45 17.01
CA CYS A 241 1.22 -10.19 17.73
C CYS A 241 1.31 -9.88 19.24
N GLY A 242 0.35 -9.10 19.78
CA GLY A 242 0.22 -8.81 21.20
C GLY A 242 0.26 -7.31 21.55
N ALA A 243 0.61 -7.01 22.81
CA ALA A 243 0.42 -5.69 23.41
C ALA A 243 1.16 -4.54 22.68
N TYR A 244 2.34 -4.80 22.13
CA TYR A 244 3.15 -3.80 21.43
C TYR A 244 3.13 -3.99 19.91
N HIS A 245 2.06 -4.61 19.38
CA HIS A 245 1.91 -4.90 17.95
C HIS A 245 2.14 -3.68 17.05
N SER A 246 1.51 -2.54 17.36
CA SER A 246 1.66 -1.30 16.59
C SER A 246 3.03 -0.64 16.70
N MET A 247 3.89 -1.13 17.60
CA MET A 247 5.24 -0.61 17.84
C MET A 247 6.32 -1.42 17.12
N MET A 248 5.94 -2.53 16.48
CA MET A 248 6.84 -3.37 15.68
C MET A 248 7.09 -2.79 14.28
N ASN A 249 7.44 -1.51 14.23
CA ASN A 249 7.86 -0.86 13.01
C ASN A 249 9.34 -1.15 12.74
N PHE A 250 9.68 -1.24 11.47
CA PHE A 250 11.05 -1.29 10.97
C PHE A 250 11.19 -0.30 9.82
N GLU A 251 12.39 -0.13 9.29
CA GLU A 251 12.59 0.68 8.09
C GLU A 251 13.31 -0.13 7.03
N VAL A 252 12.88 -0.01 5.78
CA VAL A 252 13.65 -0.44 4.62
C VAL A 252 14.39 0.77 4.04
N ARG A 253 15.72 0.69 4.01
CA ARG A 253 16.59 1.69 3.37
C ARG A 253 17.09 1.16 2.03
N ALA A 254 16.51 1.65 0.94
CA ALA A 254 16.93 1.29 -0.41
C ALA A 254 18.09 2.18 -0.87
N LEU A 255 19.26 1.59 -1.09
CA LEU A 255 20.47 2.25 -1.53
C LEU A 255 20.80 1.90 -2.98
N PRO A 256 21.38 2.83 -3.76
CA PRO A 256 22.02 2.51 -5.03
C PRO A 256 23.04 1.35 -4.87
N PRO A 257 23.22 0.49 -5.88
CA PRO A 257 24.04 -0.73 -5.77
C PRO A 257 25.46 -0.50 -5.24
N ASN A 258 26.12 0.58 -5.66
CA ASN A 258 27.48 0.92 -5.21
C ASN A 258 27.54 1.30 -3.72
N LEU A 259 26.52 1.99 -3.21
CA LEU A 259 26.41 2.34 -1.79
C LEU A 259 26.03 1.12 -0.96
N PHE A 260 25.18 0.24 -1.49
CA PHE A 260 24.87 -1.02 -0.84
C PHE A 260 26.10 -1.93 -0.71
N ASP A 261 26.91 -2.04 -1.77
CA ASP A 261 28.15 -2.82 -1.73
C ASP A 261 29.16 -2.21 -0.73
N GLN A 262 29.24 -0.88 -0.63
CA GLN A 262 30.03 -0.20 0.40
C GLN A 262 29.50 -0.51 1.81
N PHE A 263 28.18 -0.47 2.01
CA PHE A 263 27.53 -0.81 3.26
C PHE A 263 27.89 -2.24 3.70
N LEU A 264 27.70 -3.24 2.84
CA LEU A 264 28.08 -4.62 3.16
C LEU A 264 29.59 -4.77 3.40
N GLY A 265 30.42 -4.04 2.65
CA GLY A 265 31.86 -4.01 2.87
C GLY A 265 32.25 -3.53 4.27
N LEU A 266 31.55 -2.53 4.82
CA LEU A 266 31.74 -2.07 6.19
C LEU A 266 31.25 -3.12 7.21
N ARG A 267 30.12 -3.78 6.92
CA ARG A 267 29.56 -4.84 7.79
C ARG A 267 30.50 -6.04 7.99
N GLN A 268 31.45 -6.24 7.07
CA GLN A 268 32.49 -7.26 7.15
C GLN A 268 33.76 -6.79 7.87
N GLN A 269 33.80 -5.56 8.37
CA GLN A 269 34.97 -4.95 9.01
C GLN A 269 34.75 -4.75 10.51
N VAL A 270 35.87 -4.66 11.24
CA VAL A 270 35.88 -4.21 12.63
C VAL A 270 35.86 -2.69 12.62
N ASN A 271 34.94 -2.10 13.37
CA ASN A 271 34.91 -0.67 13.61
C ASN A 271 36.14 -0.28 14.45
N PRO A 272 37.04 0.58 13.93
CA PRO A 272 38.28 0.94 14.62
C PRO A 272 38.04 1.74 15.91
N VAL A 273 36.86 2.35 16.07
CA VAL A 273 36.51 3.12 17.27
C VAL A 273 36.02 2.21 18.40
N THR A 274 35.17 1.23 18.09
CA THR A 274 34.54 0.37 19.12
C THR A 274 35.28 -0.96 19.32
N GLY A 275 36.13 -1.36 18.36
CA GLY A 275 36.79 -2.66 18.36
C GLY A 275 35.85 -3.84 18.12
N GLN A 276 34.59 -3.57 17.74
CA GLN A 276 33.57 -4.57 17.42
C GLN A 276 33.24 -4.54 15.93
N PRO A 277 32.59 -5.58 15.36
CA PRO A 277 31.98 -5.48 14.04
C PRO A 277 31.14 -4.22 13.89
N TYR A 278 31.26 -3.51 12.76
CA TYR A 278 30.39 -2.35 12.47
C TYR A 278 28.93 -2.76 12.62
N THR A 279 28.12 -2.02 13.37
CA THR A 279 26.65 -2.17 13.36
C THR A 279 26.04 -1.61 12.07
N THR A 280 24.75 -1.86 11.79
CA THR A 280 24.07 -1.24 10.63
C THR A 280 24.06 0.28 10.73
N ASN A 281 23.71 0.81 11.90
CA ASN A 281 23.67 2.24 12.17
C ASN A 281 25.07 2.87 12.01
N GLU A 282 26.11 2.22 12.54
CA GLU A 282 27.49 2.68 12.38
C GLU A 282 27.96 2.64 10.92
N ALA A 283 27.63 1.57 10.18
CA ALA A 283 27.98 1.45 8.77
C ALA A 283 27.31 2.54 7.92
N LEU A 284 26.02 2.82 8.16
CA LEU A 284 25.31 3.93 7.53
C LEU A 284 25.95 5.27 7.89
N GLY A 285 26.24 5.51 9.17
CA GLY A 285 26.87 6.76 9.64
C GLY A 285 28.30 6.97 9.15
N ALA A 286 29.02 5.89 8.81
CA ALA A 286 30.36 5.97 8.22
C ALA A 286 30.33 6.30 6.72
N MET A 287 29.17 6.18 6.07
CA MET A 287 28.99 6.47 4.65
C MET A 287 28.49 7.91 4.44
N ASN A 288 29.01 8.59 3.42
CA ASN A 288 28.65 9.97 3.12
C ASN A 288 27.64 10.07 1.97
N CYS A 289 26.37 9.72 2.22
CA CYS A 289 25.31 9.77 1.20
C CYS A 289 24.06 10.59 1.59
N GLY A 290 24.24 11.57 2.47
CA GLY A 290 23.15 12.45 2.93
C GLY A 290 22.12 11.69 3.76
N GLU A 291 20.83 12.01 3.54
CA GLU A 291 19.71 11.43 4.30
C GLU A 291 19.64 9.90 4.19
N LEU A 292 20.01 9.33 3.04
CA LEU A 292 20.04 7.87 2.82
C LEU A 292 21.05 7.14 3.72
N CYS A 293 22.04 7.85 4.26
CA CYS A 293 23.05 7.32 5.19
C CYS A 293 22.78 7.74 6.64
N ASN A 294 21.61 8.30 6.95
CA ASN A 294 21.26 8.58 8.35
C ASN A 294 21.36 7.28 9.17
N PRO A 295 22.15 7.27 10.28
CA PRO A 295 22.33 6.09 11.12
C PRO A 295 21.05 5.70 11.86
N GLU A 296 20.07 6.59 11.96
CA GLU A 296 18.77 6.32 12.57
C GLU A 296 17.65 6.22 11.51
N SER A 297 16.55 5.59 11.91
CA SER A 297 15.33 5.53 11.11
C SER A 297 14.77 6.94 10.91
N ILE A 298 14.33 7.23 9.68
CA ILE A 298 13.75 8.52 9.29
C ILE A 298 12.27 8.43 8.93
N THR A 299 11.75 7.20 8.76
CA THR A 299 10.35 6.93 8.40
C THR A 299 9.47 6.55 9.59
N THR A 300 10.08 6.06 10.66
CA THR A 300 9.41 5.70 11.91
C THR A 300 10.32 6.03 13.09
N TYR A 301 9.75 5.99 14.28
CA TYR A 301 10.43 6.30 15.52
C TYR A 301 10.30 5.16 16.52
N VAL A 302 11.17 5.18 17.51
CA VAL A 302 11.12 4.26 18.64
C VAL A 302 9.91 4.59 19.51
N TYR A 303 9.14 3.58 19.87
CA TYR A 303 8.03 3.75 20.80
C TYR A 303 8.54 4.16 22.19
N ASN A 304 7.95 5.22 22.75
CA ASN A 304 8.20 5.61 24.12
C ASN A 304 7.10 5.02 25.03
N PRO A 305 7.42 4.09 25.94
CA PRO A 305 6.45 3.48 26.84
C PRO A 305 5.98 4.43 27.95
N ASP A 306 6.55 5.62 28.09
CA ASP A 306 6.10 6.63 29.04
C ASP A 306 4.69 7.12 28.68
N PRO A 307 3.67 6.86 29.52
CA PRO A 307 2.30 7.29 29.26
C PRO A 307 2.12 8.82 29.26
N THR A 308 3.13 9.57 29.71
CA THR A 308 3.15 11.04 29.67
C THR A 308 3.86 11.60 28.42
N ALA A 309 4.55 10.76 27.66
CA ALA A 309 5.17 11.18 26.42
C ALA A 309 4.07 11.47 25.38
N GLN A 310 3.92 12.74 25.00
CA GLN A 310 3.11 13.15 23.86
C GLN A 310 3.78 12.68 22.55
N GLN A 311 3.74 11.38 22.25
CA GLN A 311 4.04 10.88 20.92
C GLN A 311 2.80 11.12 20.05
N ALA A 312 2.74 12.29 19.42
CA ALA A 312 1.80 12.52 18.35
C ALA A 312 2.11 11.53 17.22
N ILE A 313 1.11 10.73 16.84
CA ILE A 313 1.10 9.99 15.57
C ILE A 313 1.25 11.06 14.48
N ARG A 314 2.46 11.24 13.94
CA ARG A 314 2.70 12.10 12.76
C ARG A 314 2.50 11.29 11.49
#